data_AF-A0A7C6MFZ8-F1
#
_entry.id   AF-A0A7C6MFZ8-F1
#
_cell.length_a   1.000
_cell.length_b   1.000
_cell.length_c   1.000
_cell.angle_alpha   90.00
_cell.angle_beta   90.00
_cell.angle_gamma   90.00
#
_symmetry.space_group_name_H-M   'P 1'
#
loop_
_entity.id
_entity.type
_entity.pdbx_description
1 polymer ?
#
loop_
_entity_poly.entity_id
_entity_poly.type
_entity_poly.pdbx_seq_one_letter_code
_entity_poly.pdbx_strand_id
1 'polypeptide(L)'
;MKIVGLVAFAAAVVALPREATWPYAIPFVVALVFLARAGATWRWVLPRLSVEVPFLLFALLMPFVALGERIPVGPFQLSVDGLWAGWSLLAKGTISVLAALAFARSTPPELMLAGLRRLRVPEPLTQIGQFFARYLTVTAGRWQALSRAQAARGLDPRTPAAWPALTQALGVLFLRSYEHGERVHRAMLARGWTPTEDSR
;
A
#
# COMPACT_ATOMS: atom_id res chain seq x y z
N MET A 1 -5.88 -14.49 10.18
CA MET A 1 -6.93 -14.98 9.25
C MET A 1 -7.26 -13.97 8.15
N LYS A 2 -7.51 -12.68 8.44
CA LYS A 2 -7.82 -11.69 7.38
C LYS A 2 -6.74 -11.56 6.28
N ILE A 3 -5.45 -11.60 6.63
CA ILE A 3 -4.33 -11.52 5.66
C ILE A 3 -4.38 -12.69 4.66
N VAL A 4 -4.53 -13.92 5.18
CA VAL A 4 -4.64 -15.12 4.35
C VAL A 4 -5.87 -15.03 3.44
N GLY A 5 -7.01 -14.56 3.98
CA GLY A 5 -8.22 -14.35 3.20
C GLY A 5 -8.02 -13.34 2.06
N LEU A 6 -7.34 -12.22 2.31
CA LEU A 6 -7.03 -11.24 1.27
C LEU A 6 -6.12 -11.81 0.18
N VAL A 7 -5.05 -12.52 0.57
CA VAL A 7 -4.10 -13.12 -0.38
C VAL A 7 -4.78 -14.22 -1.20
N ALA A 8 -5.55 -15.09 -0.56
CA ALA A 8 -6.31 -16.15 -1.23
C ALA A 8 -7.37 -15.56 -2.18
N PHE A 9 -8.05 -14.49 -1.77
CA PHE A 9 -9.01 -13.79 -2.62
C PHE A 9 -8.32 -13.17 -3.84
N ALA A 10 -7.21 -12.47 -3.65
CA ALA A 10 -6.44 -11.90 -4.75
C ALA A 10 -5.93 -12.98 -5.71
N ALA A 11 -5.41 -14.10 -5.19
CA ALA A 11 -4.98 -15.24 -5.99
C ALA A 11 -6.13 -15.86 -6.80
N ALA A 12 -7.31 -16.01 -6.19
CA ALA A 12 -8.51 -16.51 -6.87
C ALA A 12 -8.96 -15.57 -8.00
N VAL A 13 -8.92 -14.25 -7.78
CA VAL A 13 -9.24 -13.24 -8.80
C VAL A 13 -8.24 -13.27 -9.96
N VAL A 14 -6.95 -13.47 -9.66
CA VAL A 14 -5.91 -13.57 -10.69
C VAL A 14 -6.06 -14.85 -11.51
N ALA A 15 -6.43 -15.97 -10.88
CA ALA A 15 -6.63 -17.27 -11.53
C ALA A 15 -7.85 -17.32 -12.46
N LEU A 16 -8.75 -16.32 -12.43
CA LEU A 16 -9.93 -16.29 -13.29
C LEU A 16 -9.52 -16.20 -14.78
N PRO A 17 -10.11 -17.03 -15.66
CA PRO A 17 -9.82 -16.97 -17.08
C PRO A 17 -10.22 -15.61 -17.66
N ARG A 18 -9.42 -15.10 -18.60
CA ARG A 18 -9.60 -13.77 -19.22
C ARG A 18 -10.86 -13.67 -20.10
N GLU A 19 -11.31 -14.81 -20.64
CA GLU A 19 -12.39 -14.90 -21.65
C GLU A 19 -13.80 -14.88 -21.04
N ALA A 20 -13.95 -15.14 -19.74
CA ALA A 20 -15.25 -15.16 -19.09
C ALA A 20 -15.51 -13.81 -18.39
N THR A 21 -16.42 -12.98 -18.93
CA THR A 21 -16.74 -11.66 -18.37
C THR A 21 -17.67 -11.73 -17.14
N TRP A 22 -18.65 -12.63 -17.15
CA TRP A 22 -19.64 -12.80 -16.07
C TRP A 22 -19.03 -13.17 -14.70
N PRO A 23 -18.04 -14.09 -14.60
CA PRO A 23 -17.46 -14.48 -13.32
C PRO A 23 -16.76 -13.36 -12.55
N TYR A 24 -16.38 -12.24 -13.18
CA TYR A 24 -15.77 -11.10 -12.49
C TYR A 24 -16.77 -10.30 -11.64
N ALA A 25 -18.08 -10.41 -11.92
CA ALA A 25 -19.12 -9.73 -11.15
C ALA A 25 -19.17 -10.21 -9.69
N ILE A 26 -18.98 -11.50 -9.45
CA ILE A 26 -19.01 -12.11 -8.11
C ILE A 26 -17.90 -11.53 -7.21
N PRO A 27 -16.60 -11.64 -7.54
CA PRO A 27 -15.54 -11.09 -6.71
C PRO A 27 -15.62 -9.56 -6.61
N PHE A 28 -16.11 -8.86 -7.64
CA PHE A 28 -16.36 -7.43 -7.54
C PHE A 28 -17.41 -7.08 -6.47
N VAL A 29 -18.56 -7.75 -6.47
CA VAL A 29 -19.60 -7.55 -5.46
C VAL A 29 -19.08 -7.92 -4.06
N VAL A 30 -18.33 -9.01 -3.94
CA VAL A 30 -17.71 -9.42 -2.66
C VAL A 30 -16.76 -8.35 -2.13
N ALA A 31 -15.88 -7.79 -2.99
CA ALA A 31 -14.98 -6.71 -2.62
C ALA A 31 -15.75 -5.45 -2.18
N LEU A 32 -16.84 -5.11 -2.89
CA LEU A 32 -17.70 -3.98 -2.55
C LEU A 32 -18.39 -4.17 -1.18
N VAL A 33 -18.90 -5.37 -0.91
CA VAL A 33 -19.51 -5.72 0.39
C VAL A 33 -18.48 -5.62 1.52
N PHE A 34 -17.25 -6.11 1.32
CA PHE A 34 -16.19 -5.96 2.31
C PHE A 34 -15.86 -4.49 2.57
N LEU A 35 -15.79 -3.68 1.51
CA LEU A 35 -15.51 -2.25 1.61
C LEU A 35 -16.62 -1.49 2.36
N ALA A 36 -17.88 -1.81 2.06
CA ALA A 36 -19.04 -1.29 2.75
C ALA A 36 -19.04 -1.69 4.24
N ARG A 37 -18.77 -2.95 4.56
CA ARG A 37 -18.67 -3.43 5.96
C ARG A 37 -17.49 -2.81 6.71
N ALA A 38 -16.43 -2.42 6.01
CA ALA A 38 -15.31 -1.69 6.61
C ALA A 38 -15.66 -0.21 6.93
N GLY A 39 -16.84 0.27 6.56
CA GLY A 39 -17.26 1.66 6.80
C GLY A 39 -16.45 2.67 5.97
N ALA A 40 -15.98 2.27 4.79
CA ALA A 40 -15.25 3.16 3.89
C ALA A 40 -16.22 4.10 3.16
N THR A 41 -16.02 5.40 3.30
CA THR A 41 -16.77 6.41 2.52
C THR A 41 -16.13 6.56 1.14
N TRP A 42 -16.93 6.85 0.11
CA TRP A 42 -16.42 7.05 -1.26
C TRP A 42 -15.34 8.15 -1.35
N ARG A 43 -15.44 9.20 -0.52
CA ARG A 43 -14.43 10.27 -0.36
C ARG A 43 -13.05 9.76 0.06
N TRP A 44 -12.98 8.64 0.77
CA TRP A 44 -11.72 8.01 1.18
C TRP A 44 -11.19 7.07 0.09
N VAL A 45 -12.08 6.44 -0.68
CA VAL A 45 -11.74 5.46 -1.73
C VAL A 45 -11.22 6.14 -3.00
N LEU A 46 -11.95 7.13 -3.52
CA LEU A 46 -11.64 7.87 -4.75
C LEU A 46 -10.16 8.30 -4.89
N PRO A 47 -9.56 9.02 -3.93
CA PRO A 47 -8.17 9.45 -4.08
C PRO A 47 -7.17 8.28 -4.07
N ARG A 48 -7.54 7.13 -3.49
CA ARG A 48 -6.69 5.94 -3.41
C ARG A 48 -6.78 5.05 -4.64
N LEU A 49 -7.83 5.20 -5.45
CA LEU A 49 -7.90 4.60 -6.79
C LEU A 49 -6.86 5.20 -7.74
N SER A 50 -6.19 6.31 -7.38
CA SER A 50 -5.05 6.83 -8.15
C SER A 50 -3.90 5.81 -8.29
N VAL A 51 -3.80 4.83 -7.39
CA VAL A 51 -2.85 3.71 -7.49
C VAL A 51 -3.12 2.85 -8.73
N GLU A 52 -4.35 2.89 -9.26
CA GLU A 52 -4.77 2.15 -10.45
C GLU A 52 -4.42 2.87 -11.76
N VAL A 53 -4.07 4.16 -11.73
CA VAL A 53 -3.73 4.96 -12.93
C VAL A 53 -2.69 4.27 -13.84
N PRO A 54 -1.55 3.73 -13.35
CA PRO A 54 -0.63 3.01 -14.22
C PRO A 54 -1.28 1.78 -14.86
N PHE A 55 -2.13 1.04 -14.13
CA PHE A 55 -2.84 -0.13 -14.67
C PHE A 55 -3.85 0.27 -15.75
N LEU A 56 -4.58 1.37 -15.53
CA LEU A 56 -5.48 1.97 -16.52
C LEU A 56 -4.75 2.34 -17.80
N LEU A 57 -3.57 2.97 -17.64
CA LEU A 57 -2.72 3.31 -18.77
C LEU A 57 -2.27 2.06 -19.54
N PHE A 58 -1.76 1.05 -18.84
CA PHE A 58 -1.35 -0.21 -19.49
C PHE A 58 -2.51 -0.92 -20.18
N ALA A 59 -3.68 -0.99 -19.53
CA ALA A 59 -4.86 -1.60 -20.10
C ALA A 59 -5.34 -0.87 -21.37
N LEU A 60 -5.22 0.46 -21.40
CA LEU A 60 -5.56 1.27 -22.57
C LEU A 60 -4.53 1.10 -23.71
N LEU A 61 -3.27 0.86 -23.39
CA LEU A 61 -2.20 0.62 -24.37
C LEU A 61 -2.26 -0.78 -24.98
N MET A 62 -2.70 -1.79 -24.23
CA MET A 62 -2.71 -3.20 -24.66
C MET A 62 -3.39 -3.43 -26.03
N PRO A 63 -4.56 -2.85 -26.33
CA PRO A 63 -5.21 -2.96 -27.64
C PRO A 63 -4.36 -2.46 -28.82
N PHE A 64 -3.39 -1.56 -28.59
CA PHE A 64 -2.53 -0.98 -29.63
C PHE A 64 -1.19 -1.70 -29.75
N VAL A 65 -0.66 -2.22 -28.64
CA VAL A 65 0.67 -2.84 -28.57
C VAL A 65 0.63 -4.35 -28.81
N ALA A 66 -0.49 -5.01 -28.48
CA ALA A 66 -0.59 -6.46 -28.61
C ALA A 66 -0.47 -6.92 -30.07
N LEU A 67 0.37 -7.94 -30.28
CA LEU A 67 0.54 -8.64 -31.54
C LEU A 67 -0.53 -9.74 -31.60
N GLY A 68 -1.56 -9.55 -32.40
CA GLY A 68 -2.68 -10.49 -32.53
C GLY A 68 -3.64 -10.04 -33.62
N GLU A 69 -4.75 -10.77 -33.79
CA GLU A 69 -5.79 -10.44 -34.77
C GLU A 69 -6.35 -9.05 -34.50
N ARG A 70 -6.39 -8.21 -35.54
CA ARG A 70 -6.79 -6.81 -35.44
C ARG A 70 -8.16 -6.61 -36.06
N ILE A 71 -9.07 -6.00 -35.30
CA ILE A 71 -10.38 -5.61 -35.79
C ILE A 71 -10.34 -4.09 -36.10
N PRO A 72 -10.81 -3.67 -37.28
CA PRO A 72 -11.00 -2.27 -37.57
C PRO A 72 -12.17 -1.72 -36.76
N VAL A 73 -11.91 -0.73 -35.91
CA VAL A 73 -12.95 0.01 -35.18
C VAL A 73 -12.76 1.49 -35.49
N GLY A 74 -13.52 2.01 -36.45
CA GLY A 74 -13.36 3.37 -36.95
C GLY A 74 -11.98 3.60 -37.58
N PRO A 75 -11.24 4.66 -37.23
CA PRO A 75 -9.90 4.93 -37.79
C PRO A 75 -8.78 4.09 -37.16
N PHE A 76 -9.08 3.25 -36.16
CA PHE A 76 -8.09 2.49 -35.40
C PHE A 76 -8.15 0.99 -35.67
N GLN A 77 -7.00 0.34 -35.62
CA GLN A 77 -6.81 -1.11 -35.71
C GLN A 77 -6.52 -1.64 -34.31
N LEU A 78 -7.50 -2.28 -33.67
CA LEU A 78 -7.39 -2.75 -32.29
C LEU A 78 -7.18 -4.26 -32.26
N SER A 79 -6.21 -4.72 -31.46
CA SER A 79 -6.00 -6.15 -31.22
C SER A 79 -7.09 -6.72 -30.31
N VAL A 80 -7.72 -7.82 -30.74
CA VAL A 80 -8.73 -8.54 -29.95
C VAL A 80 -8.13 -9.06 -28.65
N ASP A 81 -6.95 -9.67 -28.73
CA ASP A 81 -6.20 -10.15 -27.58
C ASP A 81 -5.82 -9.01 -26.64
N GLY A 82 -5.43 -7.86 -27.20
CA GLY A 82 -5.16 -6.64 -26.44
C GLY A 82 -6.39 -6.09 -25.72
N LEU A 83 -7.58 -6.22 -26.32
CA LEU A 83 -8.84 -5.79 -25.70
C LEU A 83 -9.23 -6.70 -24.52
N TRP A 84 -9.11 -8.02 -24.68
CA TRP A 84 -9.33 -8.98 -23.59
C TRP A 84 -8.28 -8.84 -22.47
N ALA A 85 -7.02 -8.62 -22.82
CA ALA A 85 -5.95 -8.35 -21.87
C ALA A 85 -6.20 -7.06 -21.10
N GLY A 86 -6.56 -5.97 -21.78
CA GLY A 86 -6.89 -4.69 -21.17
C GLY A 86 -8.08 -4.80 -20.22
N TRP A 87 -9.19 -5.40 -20.67
CA TRP A 87 -10.38 -5.62 -19.83
C TRP A 87 -10.08 -6.43 -18.57
N SER A 88 -9.41 -7.58 -18.73
CA SER A 88 -9.10 -8.45 -17.59
C SER A 88 -8.10 -7.81 -16.63
N LEU A 89 -7.15 -7.01 -17.12
CA LEU A 89 -6.23 -6.24 -16.29
C LEU A 89 -6.97 -5.21 -15.44
N LEU A 90 -7.90 -4.46 -16.03
CA LEU A 90 -8.75 -3.50 -15.32
C LEU A 90 -9.60 -4.20 -14.27
N ALA A 91 -10.37 -5.21 -14.67
CA ALA A 91 -11.28 -5.91 -13.77
C ALA A 91 -10.51 -6.49 -12.56
N LYS A 92 -9.43 -7.23 -12.80
CA LYS A 92 -8.61 -7.82 -11.73
C LYS A 92 -7.94 -6.75 -10.88
N GLY A 93 -7.44 -5.68 -11.49
CA GLY A 93 -6.85 -4.53 -10.83
C GLY A 93 -7.83 -3.87 -9.87
N THR A 94 -8.98 -3.41 -10.37
CA THR A 94 -10.00 -2.73 -9.57
C THR A 94 -10.47 -3.61 -8.41
N ILE A 95 -10.79 -4.89 -8.67
CA ILE A 95 -11.28 -5.82 -7.63
C ILE A 95 -10.23 -6.01 -6.52
N SER A 96 -8.97 -6.20 -6.91
CA SER A 96 -7.87 -6.42 -5.96
C SER A 96 -7.59 -5.17 -5.13
N VAL A 97 -7.62 -3.99 -5.75
CA VAL A 97 -7.46 -2.71 -5.07
C VAL A 97 -8.60 -2.48 -4.08
N LEU A 98 -9.85 -2.71 -4.47
CA LEU A 98 -11.01 -2.57 -3.56
C LEU A 98 -10.90 -3.50 -2.35
N ALA A 99 -10.51 -4.77 -2.55
CA ALA A 99 -10.30 -5.72 -1.47
C ALA A 99 -9.14 -5.30 -0.53
N ALA A 100 -8.03 -4.82 -1.10
CA ALA A 100 -6.90 -4.31 -0.31
C ALA A 100 -7.29 -3.06 0.50
N LEU A 101 -8.08 -2.16 -0.08
CA LEU A 101 -8.61 -0.98 0.59
C LEU A 101 -9.56 -1.34 1.74
N ALA A 102 -10.43 -2.33 1.54
CA ALA A 102 -11.30 -2.86 2.60
C ALA A 102 -10.48 -3.47 3.75
N PHE A 103 -9.42 -4.21 3.43
CA PHE A 103 -8.49 -4.75 4.44
C PHE A 103 -7.80 -3.63 5.22
N ALA A 104 -7.23 -2.64 4.53
CA ALA A 104 -6.54 -1.51 5.12
C ALA A 104 -7.45 -0.67 6.05
N ARG A 105 -8.73 -0.54 5.69
CA ARG A 105 -9.70 0.20 6.51
C ARG A 105 -10.16 -0.56 7.75
N SER A 106 -10.24 -1.88 7.67
CA SER A 106 -10.82 -2.74 8.71
C SER A 106 -9.79 -3.39 9.66
N THR A 107 -8.50 -3.23 9.40
CA THR A 107 -7.43 -3.86 10.19
C THR A 107 -6.36 -2.85 10.57
N PRO A 108 -6.20 -2.54 11.87
CA PRO A 108 -5.11 -1.69 12.33
C PRO A 108 -3.75 -2.40 12.24
N PRO A 109 -2.64 -1.65 12.12
CA PRO A 109 -1.31 -2.21 11.87
C PRO A 109 -0.85 -3.24 12.92
N GLU A 110 -1.23 -3.06 14.18
CA GLU A 110 -0.85 -3.94 15.29
C GLU A 110 -1.48 -5.32 15.13
N LEU A 111 -2.75 -5.37 14.72
CA LEU A 111 -3.45 -6.62 14.44
C LEU A 111 -2.94 -7.29 13.17
N MET A 112 -2.47 -6.52 12.19
CA MET A 112 -1.80 -7.05 11.01
C MET A 112 -0.49 -7.75 11.38
N LEU A 113 0.35 -7.12 12.20
CA LEU A 113 1.61 -7.69 12.69
C LEU A 113 1.39 -8.94 13.54
N ALA A 114 0.37 -8.95 14.40
CA ALA A 114 -0.04 -10.15 15.13
C ALA A 114 -0.48 -11.29 14.18
N GLY A 115 -1.15 -10.95 13.08
CA GLY A 115 -1.49 -11.88 12.02
C GLY A 115 -0.26 -12.49 11.32
N LEU A 116 0.76 -11.67 11.07
CA LEU A 116 2.04 -12.12 10.48
C LEU A 116 2.81 -13.06 11.41
N ARG A 117 2.80 -12.81 12.74
CA ARG A 117 3.38 -13.75 13.73
C ARG A 117 2.74 -15.13 13.65
N ARG A 118 1.42 -15.21 13.49
CA ARG A 118 0.72 -16.49 13.30
C ARG A 118 1.07 -17.20 11.99
N LEU A 119 1.55 -16.46 10.99
CA LEU A 119 2.06 -16.99 9.73
C LEU A 119 3.52 -17.45 9.81
N ARG A 120 4.09 -17.55 11.01
CA ARG A 120 5.48 -17.95 11.26
C ARG A 120 6.51 -17.00 10.65
N VAL A 121 6.17 -15.72 10.49
CA VAL A 121 7.17 -14.69 10.19
C VAL A 121 8.16 -14.63 11.36
N PRO A 122 9.48 -14.60 11.12
CA PRO A 122 10.49 -14.56 12.17
C PRO A 122 10.21 -13.48 13.23
N GLU A 123 10.37 -13.86 14.49
CA GLU A 123 10.11 -12.98 15.64
C GLU A 123 10.85 -11.63 15.54
N PRO A 124 12.14 -11.56 15.12
CA PRO A 124 12.85 -10.28 14.99
C PRO A 124 12.16 -9.29 14.04
N LEU A 125 11.64 -9.77 12.89
CA LEU A 125 10.95 -8.92 11.92
C LEU A 125 9.64 -8.36 12.50
N THR A 126 8.92 -9.19 13.25
CA THR A 126 7.64 -8.77 13.84
C THR A 126 7.84 -7.82 15.02
N GLN A 127 8.93 -7.97 15.78
CA GLN A 127 9.33 -7.03 16.81
C GLN A 127 9.71 -5.67 16.21
N ILE A 128 10.55 -5.67 15.17
CA ILE A 128 10.90 -4.44 14.43
C ILE A 128 9.63 -3.76 13.92
N GLY A 129 8.69 -4.53 13.34
CA GLY A 129 7.41 -4.01 12.86
C GLY A 129 6.56 -3.39 13.98
N GLN A 130 6.49 -4.01 15.16
CA GLN A 130 5.75 -3.47 16.31
C GLN A 130 6.37 -2.18 16.83
N PHE A 131 7.70 -2.15 16.96
CA PHE A 131 8.42 -0.93 17.30
C PHE A 131 8.18 0.16 16.27
N PHE A 132 8.25 -0.17 14.98
CA PHE A 132 7.98 0.76 13.90
C PHE A 132 6.55 1.32 13.98
N ALA A 133 5.53 0.49 14.14
CA ALA A 133 4.14 0.94 14.27
C ALA A 133 3.95 1.91 15.45
N ARG A 134 4.57 1.60 16.60
CA ARG A 134 4.53 2.47 17.79
C ARG A 134 5.26 3.80 17.55
N TYR A 135 6.44 3.78 16.95
CA TYR A 135 7.29 4.96 16.77
C TYR A 135 6.92 5.82 15.56
N LEU A 136 6.24 5.26 14.56
CA LEU A 136 5.82 5.99 13.37
C LEU A 136 4.94 7.18 13.73
N THR A 137 4.02 7.00 14.69
CA THR A 137 3.13 8.08 15.16
C THR A 137 3.91 9.19 15.87
N VAL A 138 4.91 8.83 16.67
CA VAL A 138 5.80 9.78 17.36
C VAL A 138 6.63 10.58 16.36
N THR A 139 7.26 9.89 15.41
CA THR A 139 8.08 10.51 14.36
C THR A 139 7.24 11.39 13.44
N ALA A 140 6.02 10.96 13.09
CA ALA A 140 5.07 11.76 12.33
C ALA A 140 4.67 13.04 13.08
N GLY A 141 4.45 12.98 14.40
CA GLY A 141 4.18 14.15 15.22
C GLY A 141 5.35 15.14 15.23
N ARG A 142 6.59 14.64 15.31
CA ARG A 142 7.81 15.47 15.21
C ARG A 142 7.94 16.13 13.85
N TRP A 143 7.70 15.37 12.78
CA TRP A 143 7.67 15.89 11.42
C TRP A 143 6.65 17.02 11.28
N GLN A 144 5.40 16.81 11.72
CA GLN A 144 4.35 17.82 11.69
C GLN A 144 4.71 19.08 12.49
N ALA A 145 5.41 18.95 13.62
CA ALA A 145 5.89 20.09 14.40
C ALA A 145 6.97 20.88 13.63
N LEU A 146 7.93 20.19 13.02
CA LEU A 146 8.97 20.80 12.18
C LEU A 146 8.38 21.48 10.94
N SER A 147 7.41 20.85 10.27
CA SER A 147 6.73 21.43 9.11
C SER A 147 5.95 22.69 9.48
N ARG A 148 5.24 22.69 10.63
CA ARG A 148 4.55 23.90 11.13
C ARG A 148 5.51 25.03 11.47
N ALA A 149 6.66 24.72 12.08
CA ALA A 149 7.68 25.73 12.39
C ALA A 149 8.29 26.35 11.12
N GLN A 150 8.48 25.57 10.06
CA GLN A 150 8.93 26.09 8.76
C GLN A 150 7.85 26.96 8.10
N ALA A 151 6.60 26.52 8.10
CA ALA A 151 5.49 27.31 7.56
C ALA A 151 5.35 28.67 8.28
N ALA A 152 5.55 28.71 9.61
CA ALA A 152 5.56 29.95 10.39
C ALA A 152 6.72 30.90 10.03
N ARG A 153 7.82 30.38 9.46
CA ARG A 153 8.94 31.19 8.93
C ARG A 153 8.69 31.68 7.50
N GLY A 154 7.48 31.49 6.96
CA GLY A 154 7.12 31.90 5.60
C GLY A 154 7.59 30.95 4.50
N LEU A 155 8.05 29.74 4.85
CA LEU A 155 8.42 28.73 3.87
C LEU A 155 7.17 27.98 3.41
N ASP A 156 6.83 28.08 2.13
CA ASP A 156 5.82 27.23 1.51
C ASP A 156 6.44 25.85 1.16
N PRO A 157 5.99 24.74 1.78
CA PRO A 157 6.52 23.40 1.52
C PRO A 157 6.37 22.94 0.07
N ARG A 158 5.50 23.58 -0.72
CA ARG A 158 5.23 23.22 -2.11
C ARG A 158 6.20 23.84 -3.10
N THR A 159 6.99 24.82 -2.68
CA THR A 159 7.91 25.54 -3.56
C THR A 159 9.29 24.89 -3.52
N PRO A 160 10.01 24.77 -4.66
CA PRO A 160 11.40 24.30 -4.68
C PRO A 160 12.34 25.10 -3.76
N ALA A 161 12.02 26.38 -3.52
CA ALA A 161 12.73 27.24 -2.59
C ALA A 161 12.74 26.72 -1.14
N ALA A 162 11.77 25.88 -0.74
CA ALA A 162 11.73 25.29 0.59
C ALA A 162 12.57 24.02 0.73
N TRP A 163 13.11 23.45 -0.35
CA TRP A 163 13.89 22.21 -0.31
C TRP A 163 15.09 22.26 0.65
N PRO A 164 15.90 23.34 0.72
CA PRO A 164 17.00 23.41 1.68
C PRO A 164 16.53 23.36 3.15
N ALA A 165 15.37 23.96 3.44
CA ALA A 165 14.80 23.92 4.78
C ALA A 165 14.23 22.53 5.12
N LEU A 166 13.62 21.87 4.13
CA LEU A 166 13.13 20.50 4.27
C LEU A 166 14.27 19.50 4.52
N THR A 167 15.39 19.62 3.81
CA THR A 167 16.56 18.75 4.04
C THR A 167 17.17 18.95 5.42
N GLN A 168 17.24 20.20 5.91
CA GLN A 168 17.67 20.48 7.28
C GLN A 168 16.73 19.85 8.31
N ALA A 169 15.41 19.96 8.11
CA ALA A 169 14.42 19.35 9.00
C ALA A 169 14.51 17.82 9.00
N LEU A 170 14.76 17.21 7.83
CA LEU A 170 15.02 15.78 7.73
C LEU A 170 16.31 15.39 8.47
N GLY A 171 17.38 16.17 8.37
CA GLY A 171 18.62 15.94 9.11
C GLY A 171 18.41 15.98 10.62
N VAL A 172 17.67 16.98 11.12
CA VAL A 172 17.28 17.07 12.54
C VAL A 172 16.43 15.88 12.97
N LEU A 173 15.47 15.46 12.13
CA LEU A 173 14.61 14.31 12.42
C LEU A 173 15.43 13.01 12.47
N PHE A 174 16.38 12.83 11.56
CA PHE A 174 17.27 11.68 11.50
C PHE A 174 18.13 11.59 12.76
N LEU A 175 18.85 12.67 13.10
CA LEU A 175 19.71 12.71 14.28
C LEU A 175 18.91 12.40 15.56
N ARG A 176 17.76 13.06 15.74
CA ARG A 176 16.88 12.82 16.90
C ARG A 176 16.28 11.41 16.95
N SER A 177 16.11 10.76 15.80
CA SER A 177 15.61 9.38 15.73
C SER A 177 16.73 8.39 16.04
N TYR A 178 17.96 8.66 15.59
CA TYR A 178 19.16 7.89 15.91
C TYR A 178 19.46 7.91 17.41
N GLU A 179 19.57 9.11 18.00
CA GLU A 179 19.81 9.27 19.44
C GLU A 179 18.71 8.62 20.28
N HIS A 180 17.46 8.66 19.80
CA HIS A 180 16.35 8.01 20.48
C HIS A 180 16.46 6.48 20.39
N GLY A 181 16.81 5.94 19.22
CA GLY A 181 17.06 4.52 19.02
C GLY A 181 18.16 4.01 19.94
N GLU A 182 19.24 4.77 20.09
CA GLU A 182 20.33 4.44 21.00
C GLU A 182 19.88 4.43 22.48
N ARG A 183 19.09 5.43 22.90
CA ARG A 183 18.51 5.45 24.25
C ARG A 183 17.56 4.27 24.50
N VAL A 184 16.74 3.92 23.51
CA VAL A 184 15.82 2.79 23.61
C VAL A 184 16.60 1.47 23.68
N HIS A 185 17.61 1.30 22.83
CA HIS A 185 18.46 0.11 22.83
C HIS A 185 19.17 -0.08 24.18
N ARG A 186 19.79 0.96 24.72
CA ARG A 186 20.39 0.91 26.07
C ARG A 186 19.36 0.57 27.16
N ALA A 187 18.14 1.11 27.06
CA ALA A 187 17.06 0.78 27.99
C ALA A 187 16.55 -0.66 27.83
N MET A 188 16.58 -1.22 26.61
CA MET A 188 16.25 -2.62 26.35
C MET A 188 17.29 -3.55 27.00
N LEU A 189 18.58 -3.27 26.81
CA LEU A 189 19.67 -4.02 27.45
C LEU A 189 19.54 -3.97 28.99
N ALA A 190 19.26 -2.80 29.57
CA ALA A 190 19.06 -2.64 31.00
C ALA A 190 17.83 -3.41 31.55
N ARG A 191 16.84 -3.73 30.70
CA ARG A 191 15.66 -4.54 31.05
C ARG A 191 15.86 -6.04 30.79
N GLY A 192 17.09 -6.46 30.48
CA GLY A 192 17.42 -7.86 30.23
C GLY A 192 17.03 -8.37 28.85
N TRP A 193 16.84 -7.49 27.86
CA TRP A 193 16.68 -7.93 26.48
C TRP A 193 18.02 -8.49 25.96
N THR A 194 18.03 -9.77 25.59
CA THR A 194 19.16 -10.40 24.90
C THR A 194 18.93 -10.32 23.40
N PRO A 195 19.87 -9.74 22.63
CA PRO A 195 19.86 -9.88 21.18
C PRO A 195 19.85 -11.37 20.82
N THR A 196 19.02 -11.79 19.88
CA THR A 196 18.91 -13.20 19.46
C THR A 196 20.12 -13.67 18.62
N GLU A 197 21.30 -13.13 18.89
CA GLU A 197 22.57 -13.57 18.32
C GLU A 197 23.29 -14.46 19.33
N ASP A 198 22.84 -15.71 19.47
CA ASP A 198 23.75 -16.83 19.73
C ASP A 198 23.08 -18.19 19.46
N SER A 199 23.38 -18.77 18.30
CA SER A 199 23.22 -20.22 18.03
C SER A 199 24.20 -20.64 16.93
N ARG A 200 25.47 -20.25 17.06
CA ARG A 200 26.57 -20.82 16.28
C ARG A 200 27.85 -20.93 17.10
#